data_AF-A0A1D1YF14-F1
#
_entry.id   AF-A0A1D1YF14-F1
#
_cell.length_a   1.000
_cell.length_b   1.000
_cell.length_c   1.000
_cell.angle_alpha   90.00
_cell.angle_beta   90.00
_cell.angle_gamma   90.00
#
_symmetry.space_group_name_H-M   'P 1'
#
loop_
_entity.id
_entity.type
_entity.pdbx_description
1 polymer ?
#
loop_
_entity_poly.entity_id
_entity_poly.type
_entity_poly.pdbx_seq_one_letter_code
_entity_poly.pdbx_strand_id
1 'polypeptide(L)'
;SPSPSPSPSDAAALTHRVRELQADLEVERQGRKAAEDAHADLQNTFARLKVLAHEAIRKRDEALREKDEAVRSAERAATELAEEVRLKEEILRQRDDAVRQTEEAARHKDASRSEVEAAAQMLVSGIDKISGKVAGFANFAGGGLPRSQKYNTGLPAVAYGVIKRANEIVEELVRQVETAGKARDEAREQVEQRNYEIAIEVSQLEATISELRGEVSRKSSQVESLEKSVSEKDGRIAEMDREMAQLRQFGEDCEARWKGLQAKLDSQRLVVMDQLSHISRAHEQISEIIKNTALSESDRSEFSESQFMWKEMDMDENLRTSLEGTQSVCELAKVAAEKVRASLEDWRKEVEGLTGTVAQLRAEKSHIGVLLRSALASKLTEVRQVTENGLIESGIDHKFEGHGKQGGAKGEDDEVYTLAGVLENTVKASQIEIIELQHLVEALRVESSLLKAQLDAHAKEIDLQKHRIKELEEKERLANESVEGLMMDVAAAEEEIARWKLAAEQEAAAGRAVELDFAAQLSAARRELEDASQALSESESKLKFKEETAVAAIAARDAAEKSLKLGDMRSARLRERLEELTRQLESENLEDSMNRNRQRYICWPWQWLGLNIVRYPTGTQESSNEMELSEPLI
;
A
#
# COMPACT_ATOMS: atom_id res chain seq x y z
N SER A 1 -63.58 -3.66 78.56
CA SER A 1 -62.20 -3.97 78.98
C SER A 1 -61.24 -3.18 78.12
N PRO A 2 -60.28 -2.42 78.68
CA PRO A 2 -59.26 -1.76 77.87
C PRO A 2 -58.30 -2.80 77.29
N SER A 3 -57.88 -2.60 76.05
CA SER A 3 -56.72 -3.31 75.46
C SER A 3 -55.45 -2.90 76.21
N PRO A 4 -54.49 -3.82 76.46
CA PRO A 4 -53.24 -3.46 77.11
C PRO A 4 -52.48 -2.45 76.25
N SER A 5 -52.03 -1.35 76.87
CA SER A 5 -51.07 -0.45 76.25
C SER A 5 -49.76 -1.20 76.01
N PRO A 6 -49.17 -1.17 74.80
CA PRO A 6 -47.90 -1.82 74.53
C PRO A 6 -46.80 -1.23 75.44
N SER A 7 -45.80 -2.04 75.80
CA SER A 7 -44.68 -1.53 76.59
C SER A 7 -43.86 -0.53 75.74
N PRO A 8 -43.12 0.40 76.36
CA PRO A 8 -42.22 1.29 75.61
C PRO A 8 -41.15 0.53 74.81
N SER A 9 -40.85 -0.72 75.17
CA SER A 9 -39.96 -1.60 74.40
C SER A 9 -40.60 -2.08 73.09
N ASP A 10 -41.88 -2.46 73.11
CA ASP A 10 -42.60 -2.96 71.93
C ASP A 10 -42.81 -1.85 70.89
N ALA A 11 -43.14 -0.64 71.34
CA ALA A 11 -43.28 0.53 70.47
C ALA A 11 -41.96 0.95 69.80
N ALA A 12 -40.83 0.80 70.50
CA ALA A 12 -39.50 1.03 69.95
C ALA A 12 -39.12 -0.05 68.92
N ALA A 13 -39.41 -1.33 69.20
CA ALA A 13 -39.17 -2.42 68.26
C ALA A 13 -40.00 -2.27 66.97
N LEU A 14 -41.28 -1.90 67.08
CA LEU A 14 -42.16 -1.65 65.93
C LEU A 14 -41.68 -0.45 65.09
N THR A 15 -41.23 0.64 65.72
CA THR A 15 -40.70 1.80 64.97
C THR A 15 -39.33 1.53 64.35
N HIS A 16 -38.50 0.63 64.90
CA HIS A 16 -37.32 0.11 64.20
C HIS A 16 -37.73 -0.68 62.96
N ARG A 17 -38.67 -1.62 63.11
CA ARG A 17 -39.16 -2.50 62.03
C ARG A 17 -39.80 -1.73 60.87
N VAL A 18 -40.46 -0.61 61.15
CA VAL A 18 -41.01 0.28 60.11
C VAL A 18 -39.90 1.01 59.34
N ARG A 19 -38.80 1.42 59.99
CA ARG A 19 -37.66 2.03 59.28
C ARG A 19 -36.90 1.01 58.43
N GLU A 20 -36.71 -0.21 58.92
CA GLU A 20 -36.16 -1.33 58.14
C GLU A 20 -36.96 -1.53 56.85
N LEU A 21 -38.29 -1.70 56.96
CA LEU A 21 -39.18 -1.89 55.81
C LEU A 21 -39.27 -0.67 54.89
N GLN A 22 -39.01 0.55 55.38
CA GLN A 22 -38.90 1.74 54.54
C GLN A 22 -37.59 1.75 53.73
N ALA A 23 -36.46 1.38 54.35
CA ALA A 23 -35.19 1.25 53.65
C ALA A 23 -35.23 0.12 52.61
N ASP A 24 -35.79 -1.05 52.95
CA ASP A 24 -35.99 -2.17 52.03
C ASP A 24 -36.83 -1.77 50.80
N LEU A 25 -37.90 -0.98 51.02
CA LEU A 25 -38.77 -0.46 49.96
C LEU A 25 -38.07 0.58 49.09
N GLU A 26 -37.18 1.39 49.66
CA GLU A 26 -36.37 2.37 48.91
C GLU A 26 -35.28 1.67 48.07
N VAL A 27 -34.66 0.62 48.60
CA VAL A 27 -33.72 -0.24 47.85
C VAL A 27 -34.44 -0.99 46.71
N GLU A 28 -35.64 -1.54 46.93
CA GLU A 28 -36.42 -2.19 45.87
C GLU A 28 -36.81 -1.19 44.76
N ARG A 29 -37.20 0.04 45.13
CA ARG A 29 -37.49 1.10 44.15
C ARG A 29 -36.27 1.55 43.37
N GLN A 30 -35.09 1.62 44.01
CA GLN A 30 -33.83 1.92 43.32
C GLN A 30 -33.45 0.77 42.36
N GLY A 31 -33.60 -0.48 42.80
CA GLY A 31 -33.39 -1.67 41.98
C GLY A 31 -34.35 -1.76 40.77
N ARG A 32 -35.64 -1.46 40.95
CA ARG A 32 -36.61 -1.39 39.85
C ARG A 32 -36.21 -0.32 38.83
N LYS A 33 -35.86 0.88 39.27
CA LYS A 33 -35.42 1.95 38.35
C LYS A 33 -34.18 1.54 37.56
N ALA A 34 -33.14 1.04 38.23
CA ALA A 34 -31.93 0.56 37.55
C ALA A 34 -32.22 -0.56 36.53
N ALA A 35 -33.21 -1.42 36.79
CA ALA A 35 -33.67 -2.44 35.84
C ALA A 35 -34.51 -1.87 34.68
N GLU A 36 -35.34 -0.85 34.93
CA GLU A 36 -36.11 -0.12 33.91
C GLU A 36 -35.19 0.70 32.98
N ASP A 37 -34.20 1.39 33.55
CA ASP A 37 -33.17 2.15 32.83
C ASP A 37 -32.30 1.20 31.97
N ALA A 38 -31.76 0.11 32.56
CA ALA A 38 -30.99 -0.89 31.81
C ALA A 38 -31.81 -1.59 30.71
N HIS A 39 -33.12 -1.79 30.92
CA HIS A 39 -34.01 -2.31 29.89
C HIS A 39 -34.24 -1.30 28.75
N ALA A 40 -34.33 0.01 29.05
CA ALA A 40 -34.40 1.05 28.03
C ALA A 40 -33.11 1.11 27.20
N ASP A 41 -31.93 0.98 27.82
CA ASP A 41 -30.66 0.92 27.10
C ASP A 41 -30.50 -0.35 26.25
N LEU A 42 -31.01 -1.50 26.71
CA LEU A 42 -31.11 -2.71 25.89
C LEU A 42 -32.07 -2.54 24.70
N GLN A 43 -33.18 -1.80 24.85
CA GLN A 43 -34.05 -1.46 23.72
C GLN A 43 -33.38 -0.47 22.74
N ASN A 44 -32.65 0.53 23.24
CA ASN A 44 -31.92 1.50 22.42
C ASN A 44 -30.79 0.83 21.62
N THR A 45 -30.01 -0.05 22.25
CA THR A 45 -28.95 -0.81 21.57
C THR A 45 -29.52 -1.83 20.58
N PHE A 46 -30.61 -2.52 20.90
CA PHE A 46 -31.32 -3.39 19.95
C PHE A 46 -31.89 -2.61 18.75
N ALA A 47 -32.42 -1.41 18.96
CA ALA A 47 -32.89 -0.54 17.89
C ALA A 47 -31.75 -0.11 16.95
N ARG A 48 -30.59 0.29 17.50
CA ARG A 48 -29.38 0.58 16.72
C ARG A 48 -28.89 -0.63 15.93
N LEU A 49 -28.79 -1.80 16.57
CA LEU A 49 -28.40 -3.06 15.93
C LEU A 49 -29.35 -3.41 14.77
N LYS A 50 -30.66 -3.19 14.96
CA LYS A 50 -31.67 -3.41 13.91
C LYS A 50 -31.45 -2.48 12.71
N VAL A 51 -31.14 -1.20 12.93
CA VAL A 51 -30.82 -0.26 11.83
C VAL A 51 -29.58 -0.73 11.07
N LEU A 52 -28.48 -1.01 11.77
CA LEU A 52 -27.24 -1.51 11.18
C LEU A 52 -27.45 -2.79 10.37
N ALA A 53 -28.28 -3.72 10.86
CA ALA A 53 -28.64 -4.93 10.13
C ALA A 53 -29.43 -4.65 8.83
N HIS A 54 -30.33 -3.65 8.82
CA HIS A 54 -31.05 -3.27 7.60
C HIS A 54 -30.13 -2.53 6.61
N GLU A 55 -29.19 -1.73 7.10
CA GLU A 55 -28.17 -1.07 6.27
C GLU A 55 -27.18 -2.07 5.65
N ALA A 56 -26.75 -3.09 6.41
CA ALA A 56 -25.92 -4.18 5.89
C ALA A 56 -26.64 -5.01 4.81
N ILE A 57 -27.92 -5.34 5.03
CA ILE A 57 -28.76 -5.99 4.00
C ILE A 57 -28.90 -5.09 2.77
N ARG A 58 -29.15 -3.79 2.96
CA ARG A 58 -29.28 -2.83 1.87
C ARG A 58 -27.99 -2.75 1.04
N LYS A 59 -26.82 -2.56 1.67
CA LYS A 59 -25.51 -2.50 1.00
C LYS A 59 -25.24 -3.78 0.20
N ARG A 60 -25.53 -4.96 0.77
CA ARG A 60 -25.44 -6.25 0.06
C ARG A 60 -26.34 -6.26 -1.19
N ASP A 61 -27.59 -5.81 -1.06
CA ASP A 61 -28.55 -5.83 -2.16
C ASP A 61 -28.25 -4.77 -3.23
N GLU A 62 -27.56 -3.69 -2.87
CA GLU A 62 -27.00 -2.70 -3.81
C GLU A 62 -25.80 -3.30 -4.57
N ALA A 63 -24.81 -3.86 -3.88
CA ALA A 63 -23.67 -4.55 -4.51
C ALA A 63 -24.08 -5.74 -5.40
N LEU A 64 -25.17 -6.46 -5.06
CA LEU A 64 -25.73 -7.50 -5.92
C LEU A 64 -26.30 -6.93 -7.23
N ARG A 65 -27.00 -5.78 -7.18
CA ARG A 65 -27.48 -5.13 -8.42
C ARG A 65 -26.34 -4.61 -9.27
N GLU A 66 -25.32 -4.00 -8.67
CA GLU A 66 -24.12 -3.54 -9.37
C GLU A 66 -23.39 -4.71 -10.06
N LYS A 67 -23.24 -5.84 -9.37
CA LYS A 67 -22.74 -7.08 -9.98
C LYS A 67 -23.61 -7.54 -11.14
N ASP A 68 -24.93 -7.61 -10.97
CA ASP A 68 -25.84 -8.05 -12.03
C ASP A 68 -25.82 -7.09 -13.23
N GLU A 69 -25.55 -5.79 -13.03
CA GLU A 69 -25.36 -4.81 -14.10
C GLU A 69 -24.03 -4.97 -14.82
N ALA A 70 -22.95 -5.28 -14.09
CA ALA A 70 -21.64 -5.63 -14.65
C ALA A 70 -21.67 -6.95 -15.44
N VAL A 71 -22.40 -7.96 -14.97
CA VAL A 71 -22.65 -9.20 -15.74
C VAL A 71 -23.42 -8.87 -17.02
N ARG A 72 -24.52 -8.11 -16.91
CA ARG A 72 -25.31 -7.70 -18.09
C ARG A 72 -24.58 -6.77 -19.05
N SER A 73 -23.48 -6.11 -18.68
CA SER A 73 -22.63 -5.35 -19.62
C SER A 73 -21.54 -6.22 -20.23
N ALA A 74 -20.95 -7.14 -19.46
CA ALA A 74 -20.02 -8.16 -19.97
C ALA A 74 -20.70 -9.10 -21.00
N GLU A 75 -21.96 -9.50 -20.77
CA GLU A 75 -22.75 -10.27 -21.72
C GLU A 75 -22.96 -9.52 -23.05
N ARG A 76 -23.22 -8.21 -23.00
CA ARG A 76 -23.37 -7.36 -24.19
C ARG A 76 -22.06 -7.24 -24.98
N ALA A 77 -20.96 -6.93 -24.29
CA ALA A 77 -19.63 -6.89 -24.90
C ALA A 77 -19.22 -8.25 -25.50
N ALA A 78 -19.63 -9.36 -24.89
CA ALA A 78 -19.40 -10.70 -25.43
C ALA A 78 -20.25 -10.99 -26.69
N THR A 79 -21.51 -10.51 -26.76
CA THR A 79 -22.31 -10.60 -28.00
C THR A 79 -21.76 -9.70 -29.11
N GLU A 80 -21.37 -8.48 -28.80
CA GLU A 80 -20.75 -7.54 -29.75
C GLU A 80 -19.45 -8.11 -30.33
N LEU A 81 -18.60 -8.71 -29.48
CA LEU A 81 -17.37 -9.39 -29.91
C LEU A 81 -17.66 -10.63 -30.77
N ALA A 82 -18.72 -11.39 -30.48
CA ALA A 82 -19.13 -12.55 -31.28
C ALA A 82 -19.67 -12.14 -32.66
N GLU A 83 -20.34 -11.00 -32.76
CA GLU A 83 -20.76 -10.40 -34.03
C GLU A 83 -19.57 -9.87 -34.83
N GLU A 84 -18.61 -9.17 -34.19
CA GLU A 84 -17.34 -8.80 -34.84
C GLU A 84 -16.57 -10.01 -35.39
N VAL A 85 -16.51 -11.12 -34.64
CA VAL A 85 -15.84 -12.36 -35.09
C VAL A 85 -16.53 -12.94 -36.31
N ARG A 86 -17.87 -12.96 -36.34
CA ARG A 86 -18.63 -13.40 -37.53
C ARG A 86 -18.37 -12.52 -38.74
N LEU A 87 -18.41 -11.20 -38.60
CA LEU A 87 -18.10 -10.26 -39.68
C LEU A 87 -16.66 -10.46 -40.20
N LYS A 88 -15.69 -10.71 -39.31
CA LYS A 88 -14.30 -11.04 -39.68
C LYS A 88 -14.21 -12.37 -40.43
N GLU A 89 -14.95 -13.41 -40.04
CA GLU A 89 -15.02 -14.66 -40.83
C GLU A 89 -15.67 -14.46 -42.21
N GLU A 90 -16.72 -13.65 -42.30
CA GLU A 90 -17.42 -13.37 -43.56
C GLU A 90 -16.54 -12.57 -44.53
N ILE A 91 -15.81 -11.56 -44.05
CA ILE A 91 -14.79 -10.84 -44.82
C ILE A 91 -13.67 -11.78 -45.29
N LEU A 92 -13.22 -12.71 -44.45
CA LEU A 92 -12.22 -13.72 -44.85
C LEU A 92 -12.76 -14.66 -45.94
N ARG A 93 -14.00 -15.13 -45.84
CA ARG A 93 -14.65 -15.95 -46.88
C ARG A 93 -14.78 -15.19 -48.21
N GLN A 94 -15.29 -13.95 -48.17
CA GLN A 94 -15.37 -13.08 -49.34
C GLN A 94 -14.00 -12.86 -50.01
N ARG A 95 -12.96 -12.63 -49.21
CA ARG A 95 -11.58 -12.47 -49.68
C ARG A 95 -11.06 -13.73 -50.36
N ASP A 96 -11.29 -14.90 -49.78
CA ASP A 96 -10.80 -16.17 -50.35
C ASP A 96 -11.56 -16.56 -51.64
N ASP A 97 -12.86 -16.28 -51.72
CA ASP A 97 -13.63 -16.46 -52.96
C ASP A 97 -13.25 -15.42 -54.04
N ALA A 98 -12.91 -14.18 -53.66
CA ALA A 98 -12.33 -13.21 -54.59
C ALA A 98 -10.96 -13.67 -55.13
N VAL A 99 -10.09 -14.25 -54.28
CA VAL A 99 -8.82 -14.85 -54.71
C VAL A 99 -9.06 -15.98 -55.72
N ARG A 100 -9.99 -16.90 -55.45
CA ARG A 100 -10.39 -17.97 -56.39
C ARG A 100 -10.84 -17.40 -57.73
N GLN A 101 -11.72 -16.40 -57.74
CA GLN A 101 -12.18 -15.75 -58.98
C GLN A 101 -11.02 -15.11 -59.76
N THR A 102 -10.01 -14.52 -59.10
CA THR A 102 -8.82 -14.01 -59.78
C THR A 102 -7.92 -15.10 -60.35
N GLU A 103 -7.79 -16.26 -59.67
CA GLU A 103 -7.07 -17.41 -60.21
C GLU A 103 -7.77 -18.01 -61.43
N GLU A 104 -9.09 -18.15 -61.39
CA GLU A 104 -9.89 -18.67 -62.50
C GLU A 104 -9.83 -17.71 -63.71
N ALA A 105 -9.96 -16.41 -63.48
CA ALA A 105 -9.77 -15.40 -64.52
C ALA A 105 -8.35 -15.43 -65.13
N ALA A 106 -7.32 -15.66 -64.32
CA ALA A 106 -5.95 -15.84 -64.80
C ALA A 106 -5.82 -17.10 -65.68
N ARG A 107 -6.37 -18.24 -65.24
CA ARG A 107 -6.37 -19.50 -66.01
C ARG A 107 -7.11 -19.34 -67.35
N HIS A 108 -8.25 -18.64 -67.38
CA HIS A 108 -8.95 -18.33 -68.63
C HIS A 108 -8.16 -17.39 -69.56
N LYS A 109 -7.44 -16.41 -68.99
CA LYS A 109 -6.55 -15.52 -69.75
C LYS A 109 -5.36 -16.27 -70.37
N ASP A 110 -4.74 -17.19 -69.64
CA ASP A 110 -3.62 -17.97 -70.17
C ASP A 110 -4.08 -19.05 -71.16
N ALA A 111 -5.24 -19.66 -70.96
CA ALA A 111 -5.87 -20.55 -71.94
C ALA A 111 -6.16 -19.82 -73.26
N SER A 112 -6.91 -18.71 -73.23
CA SER A 112 -7.23 -17.91 -74.42
C SER A 112 -5.98 -17.30 -75.08
N ARG A 113 -4.95 -16.95 -74.30
CA ARG A 113 -3.64 -16.58 -74.84
C ARG A 113 -3.00 -17.74 -75.61
N SER A 114 -3.01 -18.96 -75.07
CA SER A 114 -2.44 -20.13 -75.75
C SER A 114 -3.19 -20.47 -77.06
N GLU A 115 -4.52 -20.28 -77.09
CA GLU A 115 -5.34 -20.42 -78.28
C GLU A 115 -5.02 -19.36 -79.33
N VAL A 116 -4.81 -18.11 -78.93
CA VAL A 116 -4.38 -17.01 -79.81
C VAL A 116 -2.98 -17.25 -80.36
N GLU A 117 -2.03 -17.71 -79.54
CA GLU A 117 -0.67 -18.05 -79.98
C GLU A 117 -0.69 -19.25 -80.96
N ALA A 118 -1.52 -20.26 -80.73
CA ALA A 118 -1.73 -21.38 -81.67
C ALA A 118 -2.41 -20.93 -82.98
N ALA A 119 -3.44 -20.08 -82.90
CA ALA A 119 -4.12 -19.51 -84.07
C ALA A 119 -3.17 -18.63 -84.91
N ALA A 120 -2.31 -17.84 -84.27
CA ALA A 120 -1.27 -17.06 -84.94
C ALA A 120 -0.26 -17.96 -85.66
N GLN A 121 0.21 -19.05 -85.03
CA GLN A 121 1.08 -20.04 -85.68
C GLN A 121 0.41 -20.70 -86.89
N MET A 122 -0.87 -21.06 -86.79
CA MET A 122 -1.65 -21.59 -87.92
C MET A 122 -1.82 -20.58 -89.05
N LEU A 123 -2.05 -19.29 -88.73
CA LEU A 123 -2.14 -18.22 -89.72
C LEU A 123 -0.81 -17.98 -90.44
N VAL A 124 0.32 -17.89 -89.72
CA VAL A 124 1.65 -17.77 -90.32
C VAL A 124 1.94 -18.96 -91.22
N SER A 125 1.74 -20.19 -90.72
CA SER A 125 1.94 -21.40 -91.53
C SER A 125 1.01 -21.47 -92.75
N GLY A 126 -0.21 -20.93 -92.64
CA GLY A 126 -1.14 -20.78 -93.76
C GLY A 126 -0.66 -19.77 -94.79
N ILE A 127 -0.19 -18.60 -94.34
CA ILE A 127 0.42 -17.56 -95.18
C ILE A 127 1.66 -18.10 -95.90
N ASP A 128 2.55 -18.82 -95.24
CA ASP A 128 3.73 -19.42 -95.86
C ASP A 128 3.35 -20.46 -96.93
N LYS A 129 2.36 -21.32 -96.64
CA LYS A 129 1.84 -22.33 -97.59
C LYS A 129 1.13 -21.69 -98.80
N ILE A 130 0.48 -20.54 -98.63
CA ILE A 130 -0.14 -19.77 -99.71
C ILE A 130 0.95 -19.03 -100.50
N SER A 131 1.85 -18.34 -99.82
CA SER A 131 2.98 -17.59 -100.38
C SER A 131 3.88 -18.48 -101.23
N GLY A 132 4.27 -19.67 -100.75
CA GLY A 132 5.03 -20.64 -101.52
C GLY A 132 4.30 -21.15 -102.78
N LYS A 133 2.97 -21.30 -102.73
CA LYS A 133 2.15 -21.64 -103.91
C LYS A 133 2.04 -20.46 -104.88
N VAL A 134 1.89 -19.24 -104.39
CA VAL A 134 1.82 -18.00 -105.19
C VAL A 134 3.17 -17.65 -105.81
N ALA A 135 4.29 -17.94 -105.14
CA ALA A 135 5.64 -17.85 -105.71
C ALA A 135 5.81 -18.82 -106.89
N GLY A 136 5.21 -20.01 -106.84
CA GLY A 136 5.10 -20.93 -107.99
C GLY A 136 4.32 -20.35 -109.18
N PHE A 137 3.52 -19.30 -108.97
CA PHE A 137 2.81 -18.55 -110.00
C PHE A 137 3.47 -17.19 -110.36
N ALA A 138 4.66 -16.86 -109.83
CA ALA A 138 5.30 -15.56 -110.03
C ALA A 138 5.64 -15.23 -111.50
N ASN A 139 5.66 -16.23 -112.39
CA ASN A 139 5.93 -16.07 -113.83
C ASN A 139 4.75 -15.47 -114.65
N PHE A 140 3.76 -14.84 -114.02
CA PHE A 140 2.61 -14.20 -114.70
C PHE A 140 2.91 -12.83 -115.34
N ALA A 141 4.16 -12.36 -115.35
CA ALA A 141 4.57 -11.07 -115.92
C ALA A 141 4.35 -10.90 -117.45
N GLY A 142 3.93 -11.97 -118.17
CA GLY A 142 3.78 -11.98 -119.63
C GLY A 142 2.39 -12.32 -120.19
N GLY A 143 1.37 -12.60 -119.35
CA GLY A 143 0.04 -13.00 -119.85
C GLY A 143 -1.04 -13.10 -118.78
N GLY A 144 -2.19 -12.48 -119.02
CA GLY A 144 -3.32 -12.42 -118.08
C GLY A 144 -4.12 -13.73 -117.95
N LEU A 145 -5.08 -13.73 -117.02
CA LEU A 145 -5.84 -14.93 -116.62
C LEU A 145 -6.54 -15.63 -117.81
N PRO A 146 -6.56 -16.99 -117.84
CA PRO A 146 -7.10 -17.76 -118.94
C PRO A 146 -8.64 -17.70 -119.02
N ARG A 147 -9.16 -16.80 -119.85
CA ARG A 147 -10.58 -16.81 -120.27
C ARG A 147 -10.85 -18.00 -121.20
N SER A 148 -11.50 -19.04 -120.68
CA SER A 148 -12.06 -20.13 -121.49
C SER A 148 -13.56 -20.32 -121.22
N GLN A 149 -14.35 -20.46 -122.29
CA GLN A 149 -15.82 -20.45 -122.21
C GLN A 149 -16.43 -21.68 -121.49
N LYS A 150 -15.65 -22.75 -121.24
CA LYS A 150 -16.12 -23.98 -120.59
C LYS A 150 -16.50 -23.82 -119.11
N TYR A 151 -16.18 -22.69 -118.47
CA TYR A 151 -16.50 -22.42 -117.06
C TYR A 151 -17.66 -21.43 -116.84
N ASN A 152 -18.27 -20.91 -117.91
CA ASN A 152 -19.22 -19.80 -117.81
C ASN A 152 -20.52 -20.17 -117.05
N THR A 153 -20.90 -21.45 -117.04
CA THR A 153 -22.04 -21.98 -116.28
C THR A 153 -21.74 -22.18 -114.79
N GLY A 154 -20.45 -22.27 -114.41
CA GLY A 154 -20.03 -22.46 -113.02
C GLY A 154 -19.80 -21.16 -112.25
N LEU A 155 -19.34 -20.10 -112.94
CA LEU A 155 -19.03 -18.80 -112.34
C LEU A 155 -20.20 -18.17 -111.55
N PRO A 156 -21.46 -18.14 -112.05
CA PRO A 156 -22.60 -17.64 -111.27
C PRO A 156 -22.90 -18.45 -110.01
N ALA A 157 -22.75 -19.78 -110.07
CA ALA A 157 -22.95 -20.66 -108.91
C ALA A 157 -21.85 -20.48 -107.85
N VAL A 158 -20.60 -20.27 -108.28
CA VAL A 158 -19.48 -19.92 -107.39
C VAL A 158 -19.72 -18.55 -106.75
N ALA A 159 -20.16 -17.54 -107.51
CA ALA A 159 -20.47 -16.22 -106.98
C ALA A 159 -21.60 -16.27 -105.94
N TYR A 160 -22.71 -16.97 -106.23
CA TYR A 160 -23.79 -17.19 -105.28
C TYR A 160 -23.32 -17.94 -104.03
N GLY A 161 -22.51 -18.99 -104.18
CA GLY A 161 -21.94 -19.74 -103.05
C GLY A 161 -20.94 -18.95 -102.20
N VAL A 162 -20.24 -17.96 -102.78
CA VAL A 162 -19.40 -17.02 -102.04
C VAL A 162 -20.25 -15.99 -101.30
N ILE A 163 -21.28 -15.43 -101.95
CA ILE A 163 -22.21 -14.47 -101.31
C ILE A 163 -22.97 -15.14 -100.16
N LYS A 164 -23.47 -16.37 -100.34
CA LYS A 164 -24.16 -17.11 -99.28
C LYS A 164 -23.25 -17.34 -98.07
N ARG A 165 -22.02 -17.80 -98.27
CA ARG A 165 -21.05 -17.95 -97.17
C ARG A 165 -20.64 -16.62 -96.55
N ALA A 166 -20.53 -15.54 -97.32
CA ALA A 166 -20.25 -14.22 -96.78
C ALA A 166 -21.39 -13.73 -95.88
N ASN A 167 -22.64 -13.95 -96.27
CA ASN A 167 -23.81 -13.64 -95.43
C ASN A 167 -23.85 -14.53 -94.18
N GLU A 168 -23.65 -15.85 -94.31
CA GLU A 168 -23.57 -16.78 -93.17
C GLU A 168 -22.48 -16.38 -92.17
N ILE A 169 -21.32 -15.91 -92.64
CA ILE A 169 -20.24 -15.37 -91.81
C ILE A 169 -20.63 -14.02 -91.17
N VAL A 170 -21.31 -13.13 -91.89
CA VAL A 170 -21.77 -11.84 -91.33
C VAL A 170 -22.86 -12.05 -90.28
N GLU A 171 -23.80 -12.96 -90.51
CA GLU A 171 -24.84 -13.35 -89.55
C GLU A 171 -24.22 -13.95 -88.27
N GLU A 172 -23.23 -14.84 -88.41
CA GLU A 172 -22.49 -15.39 -87.28
C GLU A 172 -21.64 -14.34 -86.54
N LEU A 173 -20.98 -13.41 -87.26
CA LEU A 173 -20.25 -12.29 -86.65
C LEU A 173 -21.17 -11.31 -85.91
N VAL A 174 -22.35 -11.01 -86.47
CA VAL A 174 -23.38 -10.21 -85.77
C VAL A 174 -23.86 -10.93 -84.51
N ARG A 175 -24.14 -12.23 -84.60
CA ARG A 175 -24.51 -13.06 -83.45
C ARG A 175 -23.43 -13.04 -82.36
N GLN A 176 -22.14 -13.15 -82.75
CA GLN A 176 -21.02 -13.07 -81.82
C GLN A 176 -20.92 -11.68 -81.16
N VAL A 177 -21.06 -10.59 -81.92
CA VAL A 177 -21.09 -9.21 -81.41
C VAL A 177 -22.27 -8.98 -80.46
N GLU A 178 -23.45 -9.53 -80.75
CA GLU A 178 -24.60 -9.48 -79.84
C GLU A 178 -24.35 -10.25 -78.53
N THR A 179 -23.74 -11.44 -78.59
CA THR A 179 -23.40 -12.21 -77.37
C THR A 179 -22.31 -11.52 -76.55
N ALA A 180 -21.31 -10.92 -77.19
CA ALA A 180 -20.27 -10.15 -76.52
C ALA A 180 -20.81 -8.83 -75.94
N GLY A 181 -21.80 -8.21 -76.60
CA GLY A 181 -22.53 -7.05 -76.08
C GLY A 181 -23.29 -7.39 -74.80
N LYS A 182 -24.08 -8.47 -74.82
CA LYS A 182 -24.80 -8.98 -73.63
C LYS A 182 -23.85 -9.29 -72.47
N ALA A 183 -22.81 -10.10 -72.69
CA ALA A 183 -21.84 -10.42 -71.66
C ALA A 183 -21.11 -9.19 -71.07
N ARG A 184 -20.84 -8.16 -71.90
CA ARG A 184 -20.28 -6.88 -71.42
C ARG A 184 -21.28 -6.09 -70.56
N ASP A 185 -22.56 -6.09 -70.94
CA ASP A 185 -23.57 -5.32 -70.22
C ASP A 185 -24.03 -6.04 -68.93
N GLU A 186 -24.09 -7.37 -68.94
CA GLU A 186 -24.19 -8.22 -67.73
C GLU A 186 -23.02 -7.95 -66.76
N ALA A 187 -21.78 -7.85 -67.28
CA ALA A 187 -20.62 -7.52 -66.46
C ALA A 187 -20.65 -6.07 -65.91
N ARG A 188 -21.33 -5.14 -66.59
CA ARG A 188 -21.57 -3.79 -66.05
C ARG A 188 -22.62 -3.80 -64.95
N GLU A 189 -23.72 -4.51 -65.12
CA GLU A 189 -24.75 -4.67 -64.07
C GLU A 189 -24.16 -5.28 -62.79
N GLN A 190 -23.27 -6.27 -62.92
CA GLN A 190 -22.52 -6.83 -61.78
C GLN A 190 -21.59 -5.80 -61.11
N VAL A 191 -20.86 -5.00 -61.88
CA VAL A 191 -20.00 -3.93 -61.33
C VAL A 191 -20.84 -2.83 -60.67
N GLU A 192 -21.99 -2.47 -61.23
CA GLU A 192 -22.91 -1.51 -60.63
C GLU A 192 -23.51 -2.05 -59.31
N GLN A 193 -23.91 -3.33 -59.26
CA GLN A 193 -24.34 -4.00 -58.03
C GLN A 193 -23.25 -3.95 -56.94
N ARG A 194 -22.00 -4.33 -57.27
CA ARG A 194 -20.86 -4.23 -56.33
C ARG A 194 -20.56 -2.79 -55.89
N ASN A 195 -20.74 -1.80 -56.77
CA ASN A 195 -20.58 -0.39 -56.41
C ASN A 195 -21.66 0.06 -55.40
N TYR A 196 -22.90 -0.44 -55.51
CA TYR A 196 -23.94 -0.17 -54.51
C TYR A 196 -23.66 -0.88 -53.17
N GLU A 197 -23.19 -2.13 -53.19
CA GLU A 197 -22.75 -2.85 -51.98
C GLU A 197 -21.66 -2.07 -51.24
N ILE A 198 -20.58 -1.71 -51.94
CA ILE A 198 -19.46 -0.91 -51.40
C ILE A 198 -19.94 0.44 -50.86
N ALA A 199 -20.89 1.11 -51.52
CA ALA A 199 -21.45 2.38 -51.04
C ALA A 199 -22.24 2.21 -49.73
N ILE A 200 -22.91 1.08 -49.52
CA ILE A 200 -23.61 0.76 -48.26
C ILE A 200 -22.58 0.45 -47.16
N GLU A 201 -21.58 -0.37 -47.45
CA GLU A 201 -20.49 -0.69 -46.50
C GLU A 201 -19.73 0.56 -46.05
N VAL A 202 -19.35 1.44 -46.99
CA VAL A 202 -18.71 2.73 -46.68
C VAL A 202 -19.64 3.60 -45.82
N SER A 203 -20.94 3.65 -46.11
CA SER A 203 -21.90 4.42 -45.30
C SER A 203 -22.01 3.90 -43.86
N GLN A 204 -21.92 2.58 -43.65
CA GLN A 204 -21.91 1.96 -42.31
C GLN A 204 -20.60 2.24 -41.56
N LEU A 205 -19.47 2.20 -42.26
CA LEU A 205 -18.16 2.57 -41.70
C LEU A 205 -18.10 4.08 -41.34
N GLU A 206 -18.67 4.97 -42.16
CA GLU A 206 -18.76 6.40 -41.85
C GLU A 206 -19.67 6.68 -40.64
N ALA A 207 -20.76 5.92 -40.46
CA ALA A 207 -21.61 6.00 -39.28
C ALA A 207 -20.88 5.59 -38.00
N THR A 208 -20.27 4.40 -37.98
CA THR A 208 -19.51 3.90 -36.82
C THR A 208 -18.29 4.77 -36.49
N ILE A 209 -17.58 5.29 -37.49
CA ILE A 209 -16.51 6.29 -37.30
C ILE A 209 -17.06 7.58 -36.66
N SER A 210 -18.28 8.00 -37.00
CA SER A 210 -18.92 9.19 -36.44
C SER A 210 -19.35 8.99 -34.98
N GLU A 211 -19.86 7.80 -34.64
CA GLU A 211 -20.19 7.42 -33.26
C GLU A 211 -18.95 7.33 -32.37
N LEU A 212 -17.89 6.66 -32.83
CA LEU A 212 -16.60 6.59 -32.13
C LEU A 212 -15.97 7.98 -31.92
N ARG A 213 -16.09 8.91 -32.89
CA ARG A 213 -15.67 10.31 -32.70
C ARG A 213 -16.49 11.03 -31.62
N GLY A 214 -17.80 10.77 -31.57
CA GLY A 214 -18.69 11.27 -30.51
C GLY A 214 -18.30 10.73 -29.12
N GLU A 215 -17.97 9.44 -29.03
CA GLU A 215 -17.46 8.85 -27.79
C GLU A 215 -16.13 9.45 -27.36
N VAL A 216 -15.16 9.58 -28.26
CA VAL A 216 -13.85 10.18 -27.97
C VAL A 216 -14.02 11.62 -27.46
N SER A 217 -14.92 12.40 -28.04
CA SER A 217 -15.24 13.76 -27.56
C SER A 217 -15.87 13.76 -26.15
N ARG A 218 -16.81 12.83 -25.88
CA ARG A 218 -17.39 12.65 -24.53
C ARG A 218 -16.34 12.23 -23.51
N LYS A 219 -15.48 11.25 -23.85
CA LYS A 219 -14.41 10.75 -22.98
C LYS A 219 -13.35 11.84 -22.72
N SER A 220 -13.01 12.65 -23.73
CA SER A 220 -12.11 13.81 -23.57
C SER A 220 -12.66 14.85 -22.59
N SER A 221 -13.93 15.23 -22.71
CA SER A 221 -14.54 16.21 -21.77
C SER A 221 -14.72 15.66 -20.35
N GLN A 222 -14.87 14.34 -20.19
CA GLN A 222 -14.79 13.68 -18.88
C GLN A 222 -13.38 13.74 -18.28
N VAL A 223 -12.34 13.45 -19.07
CA VAL A 223 -10.93 13.56 -18.64
C VAL A 223 -10.61 15.00 -18.20
N GLU A 224 -10.93 16.01 -19.01
CA GLU A 224 -10.76 17.41 -18.63
C GLU A 224 -11.47 17.79 -17.31
N SER A 225 -12.65 17.21 -17.05
CA SER A 225 -13.38 17.45 -15.80
C SER A 225 -12.73 16.78 -14.60
N LEU A 226 -12.10 15.62 -14.80
CA LEU A 226 -11.34 14.91 -13.77
C LEU A 226 -10.02 15.64 -13.48
N GLU A 227 -9.29 16.09 -14.51
CA GLU A 227 -8.05 16.88 -14.36
C GLU A 227 -8.28 18.17 -13.56
N LYS A 228 -9.39 18.87 -13.80
CA LYS A 228 -9.82 20.04 -13.02
C LYS A 228 -10.07 19.66 -11.54
N SER A 229 -10.82 18.58 -11.29
CA SER A 229 -11.10 18.11 -9.92
C SER A 229 -9.86 17.56 -9.18
N VAL A 230 -8.87 17.01 -9.90
CA VAL A 230 -7.56 16.64 -9.35
C VAL A 230 -6.79 17.90 -8.98
N SER A 231 -6.70 18.89 -9.88
CA SER A 231 -6.04 20.17 -9.61
C SER A 231 -6.63 20.90 -8.39
N GLU A 232 -7.95 20.85 -8.20
CA GLU A 232 -8.66 21.36 -7.02
C GLU A 232 -8.42 20.56 -5.73
N LYS A 233 -8.03 19.28 -5.82
CA LYS A 233 -7.63 18.45 -4.68
C LYS A 233 -6.16 18.71 -4.33
N ASP A 234 -5.28 18.77 -5.32
CA ASP A 234 -3.86 19.07 -5.15
C ASP A 234 -3.67 20.47 -4.52
N GLY A 235 -4.48 21.45 -4.93
CA GLY A 235 -4.50 22.78 -4.30
C GLY A 235 -4.87 22.74 -2.80
N ARG A 236 -5.84 21.90 -2.41
CA ARG A 236 -6.25 21.70 -1.01
C ARG A 236 -5.24 20.88 -0.21
N ILE A 237 -4.63 19.87 -0.81
CA ILE A 237 -3.52 19.10 -0.20
C ILE A 237 -2.38 20.06 0.13
N ALA A 238 -1.98 20.91 -0.81
CA ALA A 238 -0.95 21.92 -0.57
C ALA A 238 -1.35 22.98 0.48
N GLU A 239 -2.65 23.22 0.71
CA GLU A 239 -3.14 24.06 1.81
C GLU A 239 -3.02 23.34 3.16
N MET A 240 -3.51 22.10 3.26
CA MET A 240 -3.34 21.24 4.44
C MET A 240 -1.88 21.00 4.81
N ASP A 241 -0.97 20.84 3.83
CA ASP A 241 0.47 20.71 4.07
C ASP A 241 1.07 21.97 4.74
N ARG A 242 0.56 23.16 4.40
CA ARG A 242 0.98 24.43 5.05
C ARG A 242 0.42 24.55 6.46
N GLU A 243 -0.82 24.11 6.70
CA GLU A 243 -1.40 24.05 8.04
C GLU A 243 -0.64 23.05 8.93
N MET A 244 -0.34 21.85 8.40
CA MET A 244 0.46 20.83 9.08
C MET A 244 1.90 21.31 9.37
N ALA A 245 2.52 22.09 8.47
CA ALA A 245 3.80 22.73 8.74
C ALA A 245 3.73 23.77 9.87
N GLN A 246 2.67 24.60 9.91
CA GLN A 246 2.44 25.54 11.00
C GLN A 246 2.20 24.82 12.33
N LEU A 247 1.37 23.77 12.36
CA LEU A 247 1.11 22.97 13.56
C LEU A 247 2.36 22.28 14.09
N ARG A 248 3.25 21.78 13.21
CA ARG A 248 4.58 21.28 13.61
C ARG A 248 5.43 22.37 14.24
N GLN A 249 5.49 23.56 13.63
CA GLN A 249 6.23 24.69 14.20
C GLN A 249 5.68 25.11 15.57
N PHE A 250 4.36 25.17 15.76
CA PHE A 250 3.75 25.41 17.07
C PHE A 250 4.07 24.30 18.09
N GLY A 251 4.18 23.04 17.65
CA GLY A 251 4.64 21.92 18.47
C GLY A 251 6.08 22.08 18.94
N GLU A 252 7.00 22.43 18.03
CA GLU A 252 8.41 22.71 18.32
C GLU A 252 8.55 23.91 19.29
N ASP A 253 7.78 24.98 19.07
CA ASP A 253 7.71 26.16 19.95
C ASP A 253 7.22 25.80 21.35
N CYS A 254 6.22 24.92 21.46
CA CYS A 254 5.71 24.43 22.74
C CYS A 254 6.70 23.49 23.45
N GLU A 255 7.39 22.62 22.71
CA GLU A 255 8.42 21.74 23.27
C GLU A 255 9.63 22.53 23.77
N ALA A 256 10.05 23.58 23.04
CA ALA A 256 11.10 24.51 23.47
C ALA A 256 10.71 25.28 24.74
N ARG A 257 9.45 25.75 24.83
CA ARG A 257 8.91 26.37 26.06
C ARG A 257 8.86 25.39 27.23
N TRP A 258 8.43 24.15 26.99
CA TRP A 258 8.42 23.10 28.02
C TRP A 258 9.82 22.81 28.55
N LYS A 259 10.80 22.55 27.68
CA LYS A 259 12.21 22.36 28.05
C LYS A 259 12.76 23.57 28.83
N GLY A 260 12.38 24.79 28.44
CA GLY A 260 12.74 26.03 29.13
C GLY A 260 12.06 26.24 30.50
N LEU A 261 10.92 25.61 30.76
CA LEU A 261 10.28 25.57 32.08
C LEU A 261 10.87 24.45 32.95
N GLN A 262 11.10 23.27 32.37
CA GLN A 262 11.72 22.14 33.06
C GLN A 262 13.12 22.51 33.59
N ALA A 263 13.96 23.17 32.79
CA ALA A 263 15.27 23.66 33.24
C ALA A 263 15.20 24.69 34.39
N LYS A 264 14.09 25.45 34.50
CA LYS A 264 13.83 26.35 35.65
C LYS A 264 13.39 25.57 36.89
N LEU A 265 12.54 24.56 36.73
CA LEU A 265 12.15 23.66 37.81
C LEU A 265 13.37 22.90 38.38
N ASP A 266 14.25 22.41 37.51
CA ASP A 266 15.45 21.66 37.90
C ASP A 266 16.52 22.54 38.58
N SER A 267 16.61 23.83 38.21
CA SER A 267 17.45 24.79 38.97
C SER A 267 16.81 25.20 40.30
N GLN A 268 15.47 25.27 40.40
CA GLN A 268 14.79 25.48 41.68
C GLN A 268 14.94 24.28 42.63
N ARG A 269 14.88 23.04 42.11
CA ARG A 269 15.16 21.80 42.86
C ARG A 269 16.50 21.85 43.58
N LEU A 270 17.56 22.24 42.88
CA LEU A 270 18.90 22.38 43.46
C LEU A 270 18.94 23.41 44.60
N VAL A 271 18.28 24.57 44.44
CA VAL A 271 18.23 25.61 45.47
C VAL A 271 17.50 25.14 46.74
N VAL A 272 16.40 24.40 46.61
CA VAL A 272 15.65 23.87 47.77
C VAL A 272 16.41 22.73 48.47
N MET A 273 17.13 21.90 47.71
CA MET A 273 18.05 20.89 48.25
C MET A 273 19.20 21.54 49.05
N ASP A 274 19.82 22.58 48.52
CA ASP A 274 20.87 23.35 49.21
C ASP A 274 20.31 24.00 50.49
N GLN A 275 19.11 24.58 50.45
CA GLN A 275 18.42 25.13 51.63
C GLN A 275 18.20 24.08 52.72
N LEU A 276 17.64 22.91 52.37
CA LEU A 276 17.44 21.81 53.32
C LEU A 276 18.75 21.32 53.95
N SER A 277 19.85 21.27 53.18
CA SER A 277 21.18 20.96 53.74
C SER A 277 21.64 21.99 54.78
N HIS A 278 21.36 23.28 54.54
CA HIS A 278 21.74 24.37 55.44
C HIS A 278 20.86 24.41 56.69
N ILE A 279 19.57 24.09 56.56
CA ILE A 279 18.60 23.94 57.65
C ILE A 279 19.02 22.81 58.58
N SER A 280 19.30 21.60 58.05
CA SER A 280 19.76 20.46 58.86
C SER A 280 21.05 20.79 59.62
N ARG A 281 22.05 21.37 58.95
CA ARG A 281 23.30 21.79 59.62
C ARG A 281 23.07 22.87 60.70
N ALA A 282 22.15 23.81 60.49
CA ALA A 282 21.82 24.83 61.49
C ALA A 282 21.09 24.22 62.70
N HIS A 283 20.15 23.31 62.46
CA HIS A 283 19.42 22.56 63.49
C HIS A 283 20.39 21.76 64.39
N GLU A 284 21.36 21.07 63.78
CA GLU A 284 22.43 20.35 64.48
C GLU A 284 23.30 21.27 65.32
N GLN A 285 23.83 22.36 64.74
CA GLN A 285 24.68 23.33 65.46
C GLN A 285 23.97 24.00 66.65
N ILE A 286 22.70 24.36 66.51
CA ILE A 286 21.91 24.95 67.60
C ILE A 286 21.62 23.89 68.68
N SER A 287 21.34 22.65 68.28
CA SER A 287 21.17 21.52 69.21
C SER A 287 22.45 21.23 70.00
N GLU A 288 23.64 21.37 69.40
CA GLU A 288 24.92 21.28 70.13
C GLU A 288 25.10 22.41 71.14
N ILE A 289 24.74 23.66 70.80
CA ILE A 289 24.79 24.80 71.75
C ILE A 289 23.89 24.55 72.97
N ILE A 290 22.70 23.98 72.76
CA ILE A 290 21.79 23.58 73.85
C ILE A 290 22.40 22.44 74.68
N LYS A 291 22.94 21.40 74.04
CA LYS A 291 23.59 20.25 74.71
C LYS A 291 24.84 20.64 75.51
N ASN A 292 25.53 21.71 75.13
CA ASN A 292 26.71 22.26 75.81
C ASN A 292 26.37 23.25 76.94
N THR A 293 25.17 23.82 76.97
CA THR A 293 24.71 24.73 78.05
C THR A 293 23.82 24.07 79.09
N ALA A 294 23.28 22.88 78.80
CA ALA A 294 22.54 22.06 79.75
C ALA A 294 23.45 21.44 80.82
N LEU A 295 23.50 22.07 82.01
CA LEU A 295 24.20 21.57 83.20
C LEU A 295 23.47 20.41 83.93
N SER A 296 22.30 20.00 83.42
CA SER A 296 21.46 18.92 83.97
C SER A 296 21.37 17.77 82.97
N GLU A 297 21.56 16.52 83.43
CA GLU A 297 21.44 15.34 82.55
C GLU A 297 20.00 15.08 82.10
N SER A 298 18.99 15.58 82.83
CA SER A 298 17.57 15.39 82.50
C SER A 298 17.19 16.02 81.16
N ASP A 299 17.85 17.10 80.78
CA ASP A 299 17.50 17.93 79.61
C ASP A 299 18.11 17.38 78.30
N ARG A 300 18.94 16.33 78.37
CA ARG A 300 19.68 15.83 77.20
C ARG A 300 18.85 14.98 76.24
N SER A 301 17.67 14.51 76.66
CA SER A 301 16.95 13.42 75.98
C SER A 301 15.88 13.85 74.96
N GLU A 302 15.51 15.14 74.90
CA GLU A 302 14.35 15.58 74.09
C GLU A 302 14.73 16.13 72.70
N PHE A 303 16.01 16.39 72.44
CA PHE A 303 16.50 16.99 71.19
C PHE A 303 16.77 15.92 70.12
N SER A 304 15.69 15.55 69.42
CA SER A 304 15.60 14.52 68.37
C SER A 304 16.56 14.76 67.18
N GLU A 305 16.84 13.68 66.45
CA GLU A 305 17.70 13.63 65.27
C GLU A 305 17.11 14.40 64.06
N SER A 306 17.98 14.83 63.15
CA SER A 306 17.68 15.75 62.03
C SER A 306 16.76 15.12 60.97
N GLN A 307 15.48 15.53 60.96
CA GLN A 307 14.47 15.01 60.03
C GLN A 307 14.43 15.74 58.67
N PHE A 308 15.12 16.88 58.53
CA PHE A 308 15.02 17.80 57.38
C PHE A 308 15.91 17.41 56.18
N MET A 309 15.80 16.16 55.74
CA MET A 309 16.47 15.65 54.55
C MET A 309 15.63 15.88 53.29
N TRP A 310 16.29 16.23 52.17
CA TRP A 310 15.66 16.23 50.85
C TRP A 310 15.08 14.85 50.55
N LYS A 311 13.85 14.82 50.02
CA LYS A 311 13.13 13.59 49.70
C LYS A 311 12.68 13.64 48.24
N GLU A 312 12.71 12.49 47.57
CA GLU A 312 12.24 12.36 46.18
C GLU A 312 10.69 12.35 46.16
N MET A 313 10.13 13.54 46.39
CA MET A 313 8.72 13.87 46.48
C MET A 313 8.47 15.21 45.76
N ASP A 314 7.22 15.66 45.75
CA ASP A 314 6.82 16.89 45.06
C ASP A 314 7.60 18.13 45.55
N MET A 315 7.72 19.13 44.68
CA MET A 315 8.38 20.40 45.00
C MET A 315 7.64 21.15 46.10
N ASP A 316 6.31 21.12 46.10
CA ASP A 316 5.50 21.74 47.16
C ASP A 316 5.69 21.04 48.52
N GLU A 317 5.98 19.73 48.52
CA GLU A 317 6.31 18.98 49.74
C GLU A 317 7.71 19.34 50.24
N ASN A 318 8.71 19.43 49.35
CA ASN A 318 10.07 19.83 49.73
C ASN A 318 10.18 21.31 50.13
N LEU A 319 9.33 22.19 49.56
CA LEU A 319 9.18 23.58 50.02
C LEU A 319 8.50 23.64 51.39
N ARG A 320 7.51 22.78 51.66
CA ARG A 320 6.85 22.64 52.97
C ARG A 320 7.82 22.15 54.05
N THR A 321 8.58 21.08 53.80
CA THR A 321 9.59 20.60 54.77
C THR A 321 10.75 21.57 54.97
N SER A 322 11.12 22.35 53.93
CA SER A 322 12.05 23.47 54.06
C SER A 322 11.49 24.56 54.98
N LEU A 323 10.22 24.96 54.79
CA LEU A 323 9.56 25.94 55.66
C LEU A 323 9.47 25.46 57.11
N GLU A 324 8.96 24.25 57.34
CA GLU A 324 8.87 23.61 58.67
C GLU A 324 10.25 23.51 59.34
N GLY A 325 11.28 23.16 58.58
CA GLY A 325 12.67 23.14 59.05
C GLY A 325 13.21 24.52 59.41
N THR A 326 12.94 25.57 58.63
CA THR A 326 13.31 26.94 59.03
C THR A 326 12.59 27.40 60.30
N GLN A 327 11.31 27.02 60.48
CA GLN A 327 10.54 27.34 61.68
C GLN A 327 11.12 26.61 62.91
N SER A 328 11.38 25.31 62.80
CA SER A 328 12.05 24.50 63.83
C SER A 328 13.41 25.08 64.24
N VAL A 329 14.24 25.45 63.27
CA VAL A 329 15.53 26.14 63.50
C VAL A 329 15.34 27.47 64.23
N CYS A 330 14.34 28.27 63.87
CA CYS A 330 14.02 29.52 64.56
C CYS A 330 13.50 29.31 66.00
N GLU A 331 12.81 28.21 66.30
CA GLU A 331 12.34 27.90 67.65
C GLU A 331 13.46 27.36 68.54
N LEU A 332 14.27 26.43 68.03
CA LEU A 332 15.50 25.99 68.69
C LEU A 332 16.45 27.15 68.96
N ALA A 333 16.57 28.12 68.04
CA ALA A 333 17.38 29.32 68.25
C ALA A 333 16.89 30.18 69.44
N LYS A 334 15.57 30.30 69.65
CA LYS A 334 14.99 30.98 70.82
C LYS A 334 15.33 30.23 72.11
N VAL A 335 15.09 28.92 72.14
CA VAL A 335 15.38 28.06 73.30
C VAL A 335 16.88 28.09 73.65
N ALA A 336 17.76 28.03 72.65
CA ALA A 336 19.20 28.19 72.84
C ALA A 336 19.58 29.55 73.42
N ALA A 337 19.02 30.65 72.88
CA ALA A 337 19.28 32.00 73.37
C ALA A 337 18.78 32.23 74.81
N GLU A 338 17.65 31.61 75.18
CA GLU A 338 17.12 31.64 76.55
C GLU A 338 17.97 30.80 77.51
N LYS A 339 18.41 29.61 77.09
CA LYS A 339 19.27 28.74 77.92
C LYS A 339 20.65 29.35 78.14
N VAL A 340 21.28 29.91 77.10
CA VAL A 340 22.51 30.70 77.19
C VAL A 340 22.33 31.90 78.14
N ARG A 341 21.19 32.60 78.06
CA ARG A 341 20.89 33.74 78.96
C ARG A 341 20.74 33.30 80.41
N ALA A 342 20.07 32.17 80.67
CA ALA A 342 19.97 31.60 82.01
C ALA A 342 21.35 31.24 82.58
N SER A 343 22.18 30.50 81.81
CA SER A 343 23.55 30.18 82.22
C SER A 343 24.39 31.43 82.49
N LEU A 344 24.31 32.47 81.65
CA LEU A 344 25.02 33.73 81.86
C LEU A 344 24.57 34.47 83.13
N GLU A 345 23.28 34.36 83.50
CA GLU A 345 22.74 34.99 84.71
C GLU A 345 23.09 34.20 85.97
N ASP A 346 23.25 32.87 85.88
CA ASP A 346 23.79 32.06 86.97
C ASP A 346 25.30 32.30 87.16
N TRP A 347 26.08 32.36 86.08
CA TRP A 347 27.46 32.84 86.12
C TRP A 347 27.59 34.26 86.67
N ARG A 348 26.62 35.17 86.41
CA ARG A 348 26.58 36.50 87.05
C ARG A 348 26.43 36.37 88.57
N LYS A 349 25.45 35.62 89.06
CA LYS A 349 25.22 35.42 90.50
C LYS A 349 26.44 34.82 91.19
N GLU A 350 27.12 33.88 90.55
CA GLU A 350 28.37 33.31 91.05
C GLU A 350 29.51 34.34 91.08
N VAL A 351 29.69 35.12 90.00
CA VAL A 351 30.66 36.23 89.96
C VAL A 351 30.35 37.31 91.01
N GLU A 352 29.09 37.62 91.27
CA GLU A 352 28.65 38.55 92.31
C GLU A 352 28.89 37.99 93.72
N GLY A 353 28.64 36.70 93.96
CA GLY A 353 28.99 36.01 95.20
C GLY A 353 30.51 35.94 95.45
N LEU A 354 31.29 35.65 94.42
CA LEU A 354 32.75 35.69 94.45
C LEU A 354 33.26 37.14 94.66
N THR A 355 32.62 38.13 94.06
CA THR A 355 32.94 39.55 94.30
C THR A 355 32.59 39.97 95.73
N GLY A 356 31.47 39.50 96.28
CA GLY A 356 31.05 39.72 97.66
C GLY A 356 32.00 39.10 98.68
N THR A 357 32.42 37.85 98.48
CA THR A 357 33.43 37.21 99.34
C THR A 357 34.80 37.87 99.21
N VAL A 358 35.22 38.30 98.02
CA VAL A 358 36.44 39.12 97.84
C VAL A 358 36.31 40.49 98.51
N ALA A 359 35.13 41.11 98.50
CA ALA A 359 34.87 42.36 99.21
C ALA A 359 34.91 42.18 100.73
N GLN A 360 34.35 41.08 101.26
CA GLN A 360 34.46 40.70 102.68
C GLN A 360 35.92 40.47 103.08
N LEU A 361 36.68 39.68 102.32
CA LEU A 361 38.11 39.45 102.57
C LEU A 361 38.94 40.74 102.48
N ARG A 362 38.55 41.70 101.63
CA ARG A 362 39.14 43.06 101.61
C ARG A 362 38.75 43.87 102.85
N ALA A 363 37.51 43.76 103.33
CA ALA A 363 37.05 44.42 104.55
C ALA A 363 37.79 43.87 105.77
N GLU A 364 37.89 42.55 105.92
CA GLU A 364 38.68 41.84 106.95
C GLU A 364 40.16 42.23 106.88
N LYS A 365 40.78 42.23 105.69
CA LYS A 365 42.14 42.75 105.49
C LYS A 365 42.28 44.22 105.91
N SER A 366 41.27 45.05 105.67
CA SER A 366 41.29 46.46 106.08
C SER A 366 41.13 46.62 107.60
N HIS A 367 40.30 45.78 108.24
CA HIS A 367 40.13 45.72 109.69
C HIS A 367 41.40 45.22 110.39
N ILE A 368 42.03 44.16 109.89
CA ILE A 368 43.37 43.71 110.32
C ILE A 368 44.39 44.84 110.13
N GLY A 369 44.32 45.58 109.02
CA GLY A 369 45.14 46.78 108.79
C GLY A 369 44.88 47.92 109.78
N VAL A 370 43.65 48.09 110.28
CA VAL A 370 43.32 49.02 111.36
C VAL A 370 43.85 48.51 112.69
N LEU A 371 43.68 47.22 113.02
CA LEU A 371 44.18 46.61 114.25
C LEU A 371 45.72 46.66 114.34
N LEU A 372 46.42 46.46 113.21
CA LEU A 372 47.87 46.66 113.12
C LEU A 372 48.25 48.13 113.29
N ARG A 373 47.49 49.07 112.72
CA ARG A 373 47.69 50.51 112.97
C ARG A 373 47.42 50.91 114.42
N SER A 374 46.43 50.33 115.10
CA SER A 374 46.18 50.62 116.52
C SER A 374 47.22 49.96 117.44
N ALA A 375 47.73 48.77 117.11
CA ALA A 375 48.83 48.13 117.83
C ALA A 375 50.18 48.86 117.64
N LEU A 376 50.38 49.49 116.47
CA LEU A 376 51.49 50.42 116.25
C LEU A 376 51.28 51.74 116.99
N ALA A 377 50.06 52.28 117.00
CA ALA A 377 49.73 53.51 117.74
C ALA A 377 49.90 53.33 119.26
N SER A 378 49.50 52.18 119.83
CA SER A 378 49.70 51.87 121.26
C SER A 378 51.17 51.68 121.64
N LYS A 379 52.06 51.40 120.68
CA LYS A 379 53.52 51.45 120.88
C LYS A 379 54.12 52.83 120.62
N LEU A 380 53.41 53.73 119.96
CA LEU A 380 53.83 55.12 119.77
C LEU A 380 53.45 56.00 120.96
N THR A 381 52.42 55.64 121.73
CA THR A 381 51.97 56.38 122.92
C THR A 381 52.96 56.36 124.08
N GLU A 382 53.76 55.29 124.27
CA GLU A 382 54.82 55.27 125.29
C GLU A 382 56.05 56.13 124.92
N VAL A 383 56.20 56.50 123.63
CA VAL A 383 57.32 57.33 123.14
C VAL A 383 56.92 58.80 122.93
N ARG A 384 55.61 59.11 123.00
CA ARG A 384 55.08 60.48 122.91
C ARG A 384 54.66 61.04 124.29
N GLN A 385 55.34 60.62 125.36
CA GLN A 385 55.15 61.13 126.72
C GLN A 385 56.40 61.89 127.23
N VAL A 386 56.96 62.80 126.42
CA VAL A 386 58.00 63.74 126.88
C VAL A 386 58.05 65.06 126.10
N THR A 387 57.51 65.12 124.87
CA THR A 387 57.36 66.35 124.07
C THR A 387 55.93 66.47 123.51
N GLU A 388 55.22 67.59 123.63
CA GLU A 388 55.51 68.80 124.43
C GLU A 388 54.17 69.51 124.74
N ASN A 389 54.09 70.23 125.87
CA ASN A 389 52.89 71.00 126.21
C ASN A 389 52.81 72.26 125.35
N GLY A 390 51.82 72.37 124.45
CA GLY A 390 51.89 73.43 123.43
C GLY A 390 50.66 73.77 122.59
N LEU A 391 49.42 73.44 123.00
CA LEU A 391 48.20 74.24 122.74
C LEU A 391 46.94 73.60 123.36
N ILE A 392 46.19 74.36 124.13
CA ILE A 392 44.80 74.12 124.57
C ILE A 392 44.07 75.49 124.49
N GLU A 393 42.73 75.48 124.46
CA GLU A 393 41.82 76.65 124.38
C GLU A 393 41.75 77.23 122.94
N SER A 394 40.58 77.42 122.30
CA SER A 394 39.17 77.51 122.78
C SER A 394 38.13 77.01 121.76
N GLY A 395 36.91 76.65 122.21
CA GLY A 395 35.69 76.39 121.39
C GLY A 395 35.58 74.97 120.79
N ILE A 396 34.66 74.05 121.13
CA ILE A 396 33.28 74.12 121.72
C ILE A 396 32.27 74.73 120.70
N ASP A 397 31.10 74.17 120.34
CA ASP A 397 30.16 73.18 120.95
C ASP A 397 29.29 72.44 119.86
N HIS A 398 28.31 71.52 120.06
CA HIS A 398 27.74 70.81 121.23
C HIS A 398 27.29 69.34 120.94
N LYS A 399 26.00 69.11 120.60
CA LYS A 399 25.17 67.86 120.73
C LYS A 399 23.87 67.99 119.91
N PHE A 400 22.86 67.10 119.81
CA PHE A 400 22.55 65.67 120.12
C PHE A 400 21.34 65.29 119.18
N GLU A 401 21.14 64.04 118.73
CA GLU A 401 20.35 62.95 119.37
C GLU A 401 18.88 63.30 119.74
N GLY A 402 17.90 62.48 119.30
CA GLY A 402 16.49 62.58 119.70
C GLY A 402 15.49 61.75 118.85
N HIS A 403 14.67 60.91 119.50
CA HIS A 403 13.62 60.10 118.86
C HIS A 403 12.25 60.80 118.80
N GLY A 404 11.34 60.31 117.93
CA GLY A 404 10.00 59.92 118.43
C GLY A 404 8.74 60.40 117.71
N LYS A 405 8.26 59.58 116.77
CA LYS A 405 6.83 59.26 116.47
C LYS A 405 5.72 60.35 116.50
N GLN A 406 5.03 60.39 115.35
CA GLN A 406 3.57 60.17 115.20
C GLN A 406 2.58 61.35 115.35
N GLY A 407 1.79 61.57 114.29
CA GLY A 407 0.45 62.19 114.34
C GLY A 407 0.26 63.48 113.55
N GLY A 408 -0.92 63.68 112.95
CA GLY A 408 -1.39 64.99 112.46
C GLY A 408 -1.76 65.05 110.98
N ALA A 409 -2.98 64.65 110.62
CA ALA A 409 -3.54 64.75 109.27
C ALA A 409 -3.88 66.20 108.84
N LYS A 410 -3.89 66.44 107.52
CA LYS A 410 -4.94 67.20 106.78
C LYS A 410 -4.66 67.21 105.28
N GLY A 411 -5.65 66.84 104.45
CA GLY A 411 -5.53 66.86 102.98
C GLY A 411 -6.63 66.13 102.20
N GLU A 412 -7.82 65.90 102.79
CA GLU A 412 -8.84 64.98 102.23
C GLU A 412 -9.40 65.40 100.85
N ASP A 413 -9.29 66.68 100.46
CA ASP A 413 -9.69 67.17 99.13
C ASP A 413 -8.66 66.88 98.01
N ASP A 414 -7.36 66.81 98.35
CA ASP A 414 -6.26 66.60 97.38
C ASP A 414 -6.15 65.12 96.97
N GLU A 415 -6.45 64.19 97.88
CA GLU A 415 -6.47 62.75 97.59
C GLU A 415 -7.60 62.40 96.59
N VAL A 416 -8.76 63.05 96.70
CA VAL A 416 -9.88 62.86 95.76
C VAL A 416 -9.52 63.44 94.39
N TYR A 417 -8.90 64.63 94.32
CA TYR A 417 -8.51 65.23 93.04
C TYR A 417 -7.39 64.46 92.33
N THR A 418 -6.43 63.92 93.08
CA THR A 418 -5.34 63.09 92.52
C THR A 418 -5.84 61.71 92.10
N LEU A 419 -6.71 61.06 92.87
CA LEU A 419 -7.38 59.82 92.44
C LEU A 419 -8.26 60.04 91.20
N ALA A 420 -9.01 61.15 91.14
CA ALA A 420 -9.79 61.51 89.97
C ALA A 420 -8.91 61.73 88.72
N GLY A 421 -7.77 62.41 88.86
CA GLY A 421 -6.81 62.58 87.77
C GLY A 421 -6.15 61.28 87.30
N VAL A 422 -5.82 60.36 88.21
CA VAL A 422 -5.31 59.02 87.87
C VAL A 422 -6.42 58.18 87.19
N LEU A 423 -7.66 58.29 87.65
CA LEU A 423 -8.80 57.61 87.02
C LEU A 423 -9.10 58.19 85.63
N GLU A 424 -9.06 59.51 85.46
CA GLU A 424 -9.24 60.17 84.15
C GLU A 424 -8.13 59.78 83.16
N ASN A 425 -6.88 59.69 83.63
CA ASN A 425 -5.75 59.27 82.78
C ASN A 425 -5.81 57.77 82.42
N THR A 426 -6.23 56.90 83.32
CA THR A 426 -6.43 55.47 83.01
C THR A 426 -7.66 55.23 82.12
N VAL A 427 -8.74 56.01 82.29
CA VAL A 427 -9.88 56.04 81.35
C VAL A 427 -9.43 56.52 79.96
N LYS A 428 -8.66 57.60 79.85
CA LYS A 428 -8.11 58.05 78.55
C LYS A 428 -7.18 57.02 77.91
N ALA A 429 -6.30 56.39 78.69
CA ALA A 429 -5.42 55.32 78.18
C ALA A 429 -6.23 54.14 77.63
N SER A 430 -7.21 53.64 78.40
CA SER A 430 -8.09 52.55 77.94
C SER A 430 -8.99 52.96 76.78
N GLN A 431 -9.39 54.23 76.64
CA GLN A 431 -10.09 54.74 75.46
C GLN A 431 -9.21 54.74 74.20
N ILE A 432 -7.92 55.08 74.32
CA ILE A 432 -6.96 54.98 73.22
C ILE A 432 -6.75 53.51 72.84
N GLU A 433 -6.53 52.63 73.82
CA GLU A 433 -6.39 51.18 73.62
C GLU A 433 -7.63 50.56 72.95
N ILE A 434 -8.84 50.97 73.35
CA ILE A 434 -10.10 50.56 72.70
C ILE A 434 -10.15 51.03 71.23
N ILE A 435 -9.67 52.23 70.91
CA ILE A 435 -9.63 52.74 69.52
C ILE A 435 -8.57 51.99 68.69
N GLU A 436 -7.40 51.69 69.27
CA GLU A 436 -6.35 50.89 68.61
C GLU A 436 -6.82 49.46 68.34
N LEU A 437 -7.47 48.82 69.32
CA LEU A 437 -8.11 47.50 69.14
C LEU A 437 -9.24 47.53 68.11
N GLN A 438 -10.03 48.60 68.04
CA GLN A 438 -11.04 48.77 66.98
C GLN A 438 -10.40 48.88 65.60
N HIS A 439 -9.33 49.66 65.44
CA HIS A 439 -8.60 49.74 64.16
C HIS A 439 -7.96 48.39 63.76
N LEU A 440 -7.42 47.63 64.72
CA LEU A 440 -6.88 46.28 64.47
C LEU A 440 -7.98 45.30 64.04
N VAL A 441 -9.15 45.32 64.69
CA VAL A 441 -10.32 44.52 64.30
C VAL A 441 -10.81 44.90 62.91
N GLU A 442 -10.83 46.19 62.56
CA GLU A 442 -11.27 46.65 61.23
C GLU A 442 -10.25 46.30 60.13
N ALA A 443 -8.94 46.38 60.43
CA ALA A 443 -7.89 45.89 59.53
C ALA A 443 -8.02 44.38 59.26
N LEU A 444 -8.22 43.57 60.31
CA LEU A 444 -8.44 42.12 60.19
C LEU A 444 -9.74 41.78 59.43
N ARG A 445 -10.78 42.61 59.55
CA ARG A 445 -12.01 42.48 58.72
C ARG A 445 -11.72 42.74 57.24
N VAL A 446 -10.95 43.78 56.92
CA VAL A 446 -10.56 44.07 55.53
C VAL A 446 -9.69 42.95 54.97
N GLU A 447 -8.69 42.47 55.70
CA GLU A 447 -7.84 41.34 55.31
C GLU A 447 -8.64 40.05 55.11
N SER A 448 -9.55 39.72 56.03
CA SER A 448 -10.48 38.58 55.89
C SER A 448 -11.39 38.73 54.66
N SER A 449 -11.86 39.94 54.34
CA SER A 449 -12.66 40.20 53.14
C SER A 449 -11.86 40.04 51.84
N LEU A 450 -10.57 40.42 51.85
CA LEU A 450 -9.65 40.25 50.71
C LEU A 450 -9.33 38.78 50.48
N LEU A 451 -8.97 38.04 51.53
CA LEU A 451 -8.74 36.59 51.46
C LEU A 451 -9.99 35.85 50.97
N LYS A 452 -11.18 36.25 51.43
CA LYS A 452 -12.44 35.71 50.92
C LYS A 452 -12.65 36.02 49.44
N ALA A 453 -12.38 37.24 48.99
CA ALA A 453 -12.48 37.60 47.57
C ALA A 453 -11.49 36.82 46.68
N GLN A 454 -10.30 36.49 47.20
CA GLN A 454 -9.33 35.62 46.53
C GLN A 454 -9.80 34.17 46.46
N LEU A 455 -10.36 33.61 47.54
CA LEU A 455 -10.98 32.28 47.53
C LEU A 455 -12.18 32.22 46.57
N ASP A 456 -13.04 33.23 46.57
CA ASP A 456 -14.17 33.36 45.64
C ASP A 456 -13.72 33.58 44.18
N ALA A 457 -12.46 33.97 43.93
CA ALA A 457 -11.88 34.06 42.59
C ALA A 457 -11.29 32.71 42.15
N HIS A 458 -10.47 32.08 42.99
CA HIS A 458 -9.90 30.75 42.70
C HIS A 458 -10.98 29.67 42.58
N ALA A 459 -12.10 29.75 43.32
CA ALA A 459 -13.23 28.85 43.13
C ALA A 459 -13.80 28.91 41.71
N LYS A 460 -13.95 30.12 41.14
CA LYS A 460 -14.45 30.34 39.77
C LYS A 460 -13.43 29.89 38.71
N GLU A 461 -12.15 30.09 38.98
CA GLU A 461 -11.06 29.59 38.12
C GLU A 461 -11.03 28.05 38.09
N ILE A 462 -11.12 27.41 39.25
CA ILE A 462 -11.23 25.96 39.40
C ILE A 462 -12.47 25.42 38.67
N ASP A 463 -13.62 26.09 38.78
CA ASP A 463 -14.83 25.66 38.07
C ASP A 463 -14.73 25.86 36.55
N LEU A 464 -14.10 26.93 36.07
CA LEU A 464 -13.76 27.11 34.65
C LEU A 464 -12.81 26.01 34.14
N GLN A 465 -11.80 25.65 34.93
CA GLN A 465 -10.89 24.54 34.61
C GLN A 465 -11.63 23.19 34.56
N LYS A 466 -12.53 22.89 35.52
CA LYS A 466 -13.40 21.70 35.49
C LYS A 466 -14.26 21.65 34.22
N HIS A 467 -14.84 22.77 33.81
CA HIS A 467 -15.60 22.84 32.56
C HIS A 467 -14.71 22.57 31.34
N ARG A 468 -13.50 23.13 31.30
CA ARG A 468 -12.55 22.88 30.20
C ARG A 468 -12.02 21.45 30.16
N ILE A 469 -11.86 20.78 31.31
CA ILE A 469 -11.51 19.37 31.38
C ILE A 469 -12.62 18.52 30.74
N LYS A 470 -13.89 18.75 31.09
CA LYS A 470 -15.04 18.05 30.48
C LYS A 470 -15.15 18.27 28.97
N GLU A 471 -14.90 19.49 28.50
CA GLU A 471 -14.81 19.79 27.07
C GLU A 471 -13.70 19.01 26.33
N LEU A 472 -12.66 18.54 27.04
CA LEU A 472 -11.57 17.74 26.48
C LEU A 472 -11.89 16.25 26.59
N GLU A 473 -12.43 15.78 27.72
CA GLU A 473 -12.95 14.41 27.90
C GLU A 473 -14.00 14.06 26.84
N GLU A 474 -14.93 14.97 26.54
CA GLU A 474 -15.94 14.79 25.48
C GLU A 474 -15.32 14.71 24.08
N LYS A 475 -14.26 15.48 23.81
CA LYS A 475 -13.54 15.46 22.53
C LYS A 475 -12.67 14.23 22.38
N GLU A 476 -12.05 13.76 23.46
CA GLU A 476 -11.30 12.51 23.50
C GLU A 476 -12.23 11.32 23.24
N ARG A 477 -13.40 11.26 23.90
CA ARG A 477 -14.42 10.24 23.62
C ARG A 477 -14.85 10.24 22.16
N LEU A 478 -15.15 11.41 21.58
CA LEU A 478 -15.54 11.52 20.16
C LEU A 478 -14.40 11.17 19.20
N ALA A 479 -13.15 11.46 19.55
CA ALA A 479 -11.98 11.06 18.79
C ALA A 479 -11.77 9.53 18.84
N ASN A 480 -11.93 8.92 20.01
CA ASN A 480 -11.84 7.47 20.18
C ASN A 480 -12.95 6.75 19.41
N GLU A 481 -14.20 7.20 19.50
CA GLU A 481 -15.34 6.68 18.71
C GLU A 481 -15.08 6.79 17.19
N SER A 482 -14.42 7.86 16.74
CA SER A 482 -14.00 8.04 15.34
C SER A 482 -12.87 7.09 14.92
N VAL A 483 -11.86 6.90 15.79
CA VAL A 483 -10.75 5.96 15.55
C VAL A 483 -11.23 4.51 15.54
N GLU A 484 -12.13 4.12 16.43
CA GLU A 484 -12.75 2.79 16.43
C GLU A 484 -13.53 2.54 15.13
N GLY A 485 -14.29 3.53 14.64
CA GLY A 485 -14.95 3.45 13.33
C GLY A 485 -13.97 3.25 12.17
N LEU A 486 -12.90 4.06 12.11
CA LEU A 486 -11.85 3.92 11.10
C LEU A 486 -11.12 2.57 11.18
N MET A 487 -10.92 2.02 12.38
CA MET A 487 -10.35 0.68 12.55
C MET A 487 -11.27 -0.43 12.01
N MET A 488 -12.59 -0.29 12.15
CA MET A 488 -13.55 -1.23 11.54
C MET A 488 -13.54 -1.15 10.01
N ASP A 489 -13.51 0.06 9.45
CA ASP A 489 -13.45 0.27 8.00
C ASP A 489 -12.12 -0.26 7.40
N VAL A 490 -10.99 -0.06 8.10
CA VAL A 490 -9.69 -0.64 7.70
C VAL A 490 -9.73 -2.17 7.72
N ALA A 491 -10.26 -2.79 8.78
CA ALA A 491 -10.38 -4.25 8.85
C ALA A 491 -11.27 -4.82 7.73
N ALA A 492 -12.38 -4.15 7.41
CA ALA A 492 -13.25 -4.53 6.30
C ALA A 492 -12.53 -4.44 4.94
N ALA A 493 -11.74 -3.38 4.72
CA ALA A 493 -10.93 -3.22 3.52
C ALA A 493 -9.80 -4.26 3.42
N GLU A 494 -9.15 -4.63 4.54
CA GLU A 494 -8.16 -5.70 4.58
C GLU A 494 -8.76 -7.07 4.24
N GLU A 495 -9.96 -7.38 4.74
CA GLU A 495 -10.70 -8.58 4.32
C GLU A 495 -11.02 -8.56 2.83
N GLU A 496 -11.47 -7.43 2.27
CA GLU A 496 -11.74 -7.33 0.83
C GLU A 496 -10.47 -7.52 0.00
N ILE A 497 -9.36 -6.89 0.38
CA ILE A 497 -8.06 -7.10 -0.24
C ILE A 497 -7.64 -8.58 -0.18
N ALA A 498 -7.93 -9.29 0.92
CA ALA A 498 -7.68 -10.74 1.01
C ALA A 498 -8.57 -11.56 0.06
N ARG A 499 -9.87 -11.22 -0.06
CA ARG A 499 -10.80 -11.85 -1.01
C ARG A 499 -10.35 -11.65 -2.46
N TRP A 500 -9.97 -10.42 -2.84
CA TRP A 500 -9.47 -10.10 -4.19
C TRP A 500 -8.15 -10.80 -4.51
N LYS A 501 -7.20 -10.89 -3.55
CA LYS A 501 -5.96 -11.66 -3.71
C LYS A 501 -6.24 -13.14 -3.97
N LEU A 502 -7.11 -13.76 -3.16
CA LEU A 502 -7.48 -15.16 -3.32
C LEU A 502 -8.15 -15.45 -4.67
N ALA A 503 -9.01 -14.55 -5.15
CA ALA A 503 -9.60 -14.65 -6.48
C ALA A 503 -8.54 -14.58 -7.59
N ALA A 504 -7.63 -13.60 -7.54
CA ALA A 504 -6.55 -13.46 -8.50
C ALA A 504 -5.57 -14.65 -8.50
N GLU A 505 -5.29 -15.24 -7.33
CA GLU A 505 -4.48 -16.46 -7.22
C GLU A 505 -5.18 -17.69 -7.85
N GLN A 506 -6.50 -17.80 -7.70
CA GLN A 506 -7.32 -18.85 -8.33
C GLN A 506 -7.40 -18.68 -9.85
N GLU A 507 -7.63 -17.46 -10.34
CA GLU A 507 -7.63 -17.15 -11.77
C GLU A 507 -6.24 -17.41 -12.40
N ALA A 508 -5.16 -17.02 -11.73
CA ALA A 508 -3.81 -17.32 -12.18
C ALA A 508 -3.50 -18.83 -12.15
N ALA A 509 -4.08 -19.60 -11.22
CA ALA A 509 -3.97 -21.06 -11.20
C ALA A 509 -4.75 -21.72 -12.33
N ALA A 510 -5.96 -21.24 -12.63
CA ALA A 510 -6.77 -21.70 -13.76
C ALA A 510 -6.09 -21.38 -15.10
N GLY A 511 -5.54 -20.17 -15.25
CA GLY A 511 -4.74 -19.78 -16.41
C GLY A 511 -3.56 -20.72 -16.67
N ARG A 512 -2.76 -21.01 -15.63
CA ARG A 512 -1.64 -21.98 -15.73
C ARG A 512 -2.10 -23.40 -16.09
N ALA A 513 -3.28 -23.84 -15.66
CA ALA A 513 -3.82 -25.15 -16.06
C ALA A 513 -4.15 -25.16 -17.56
N VAL A 514 -4.82 -24.11 -18.06
CA VAL A 514 -5.15 -23.94 -19.48
C VAL A 514 -3.89 -23.81 -20.35
N GLU A 515 -2.85 -23.11 -19.88
CA GLU A 515 -1.53 -23.05 -20.54
C GLU A 515 -0.88 -24.44 -20.67
N LEU A 516 -0.96 -25.27 -19.63
CA LEU A 516 -0.45 -26.65 -19.66
C LEU A 516 -1.24 -27.54 -20.63
N ASP A 517 -2.56 -27.42 -20.67
CA ASP A 517 -3.42 -28.14 -21.62
C ASP A 517 -3.13 -27.73 -23.07
N PHE A 518 -2.95 -26.43 -23.34
CA PHE A 518 -2.53 -25.97 -24.67
C PHE A 518 -1.10 -26.41 -25.02
N ALA A 519 -0.17 -26.42 -24.08
CA ALA A 519 1.18 -26.95 -24.31
C ALA A 519 1.15 -28.45 -24.63
N ALA A 520 0.28 -29.22 -23.96
CA ALA A 520 0.06 -30.64 -24.25
C ALA A 520 -0.52 -30.84 -25.66
N GLN A 521 -1.57 -30.09 -26.03
CA GLN A 521 -2.17 -30.11 -27.38
C GLN A 521 -1.15 -29.75 -28.47
N LEU A 522 -0.36 -28.69 -28.27
CA LEU A 522 0.71 -28.31 -29.19
C LEU A 522 1.79 -29.39 -29.32
N SER A 523 2.10 -30.12 -28.24
CA SER A 523 3.03 -31.26 -28.29
C SER A 523 2.45 -32.47 -29.05
N ALA A 524 1.13 -32.65 -29.03
CA ALA A 524 0.45 -33.70 -29.80
C ALA A 524 0.42 -33.34 -31.29
N ALA A 525 -0.05 -32.15 -31.64
CA ALA A 525 -0.12 -31.68 -33.02
C ALA A 525 1.27 -31.60 -33.70
N ARG A 526 2.33 -31.28 -32.95
CA ARG A 526 3.72 -31.35 -33.47
C ARG A 526 4.13 -32.78 -33.80
N ARG A 527 3.83 -33.75 -32.93
CA ARG A 527 4.13 -35.17 -33.19
C ARG A 527 3.35 -35.70 -34.38
N GLU A 528 2.07 -35.39 -34.49
CA GLU A 528 1.24 -35.75 -35.65
C GLU A 528 1.77 -35.14 -36.95
N LEU A 529 2.31 -33.92 -36.91
CA LEU A 529 3.00 -33.28 -38.04
C LEU A 529 4.35 -33.95 -38.38
N GLU A 530 5.12 -34.35 -37.37
CA GLU A 530 6.38 -35.09 -37.53
C GLU A 530 6.13 -36.48 -38.14
N ASP A 531 5.16 -37.23 -37.60
CA ASP A 531 4.71 -38.54 -38.11
C ASP A 531 4.20 -38.43 -39.57
N ALA A 532 3.38 -37.42 -39.87
CA ALA A 532 2.91 -37.16 -41.24
C ALA A 532 4.04 -36.76 -42.21
N SER A 533 5.03 -36.01 -41.72
CA SER A 533 6.22 -35.63 -42.51
C SER A 533 7.12 -36.83 -42.81
N GLN A 534 7.30 -37.74 -41.84
CA GLN A 534 7.99 -39.00 -42.07
C GLN A 534 7.24 -39.86 -43.09
N ALA A 535 5.92 -40.05 -42.92
CA ALA A 535 5.09 -40.80 -43.86
C ALA A 535 5.11 -40.21 -45.29
N LEU A 536 5.17 -38.88 -45.43
CA LEU A 536 5.36 -38.20 -46.71
C LEU A 536 6.72 -38.54 -47.32
N SER A 537 7.81 -38.45 -46.56
CA SER A 537 9.17 -38.79 -47.03
C SER A 537 9.32 -40.27 -47.46
N GLU A 538 8.64 -41.17 -46.76
CA GLU A 538 8.49 -42.57 -47.15
C GLU A 538 7.70 -42.72 -48.46
N SER A 539 6.63 -41.94 -48.65
CA SER A 539 5.86 -41.97 -49.90
C SER A 539 6.67 -41.43 -51.08
N GLU A 540 7.47 -40.37 -50.88
CA GLU A 540 8.37 -39.81 -51.88
C GLU A 540 9.46 -40.80 -52.31
N SER A 541 10.10 -41.49 -51.35
CA SER A 541 11.13 -42.50 -51.67
C SER A 541 10.52 -43.71 -52.39
N LYS A 542 9.31 -44.15 -51.97
CA LYS A 542 8.52 -45.17 -52.69
C LYS A 542 8.07 -44.71 -54.08
N LEU A 543 7.90 -43.41 -54.33
CA LEU A 543 7.64 -42.84 -55.66
C LEU A 543 8.91 -42.76 -56.52
N LYS A 544 10.03 -42.28 -55.97
CA LYS A 544 11.33 -42.20 -56.66
C LYS A 544 11.78 -43.59 -57.14
N PHE A 545 11.65 -44.63 -56.32
CA PHE A 545 11.90 -46.02 -56.73
C PHE A 545 10.95 -46.50 -57.86
N LYS A 546 9.68 -46.09 -57.85
CA LYS A 546 8.73 -46.39 -58.95
C LYS A 546 9.07 -45.64 -60.24
N GLU A 547 9.59 -44.43 -60.13
CA GLU A 547 10.08 -43.64 -61.28
C GLU A 547 11.35 -44.26 -61.87
N GLU A 548 12.34 -44.59 -61.04
CA GLU A 548 13.57 -45.29 -61.45
C GLU A 548 13.28 -46.64 -62.12
N THR A 549 12.37 -47.45 -61.55
CA THR A 549 11.97 -48.74 -62.15
C THR A 549 11.17 -48.56 -63.45
N ALA A 550 10.35 -47.50 -63.58
CA ALA A 550 9.69 -47.16 -64.83
C ALA A 550 10.69 -46.71 -65.91
N VAL A 551 11.67 -45.87 -65.57
CA VAL A 551 12.76 -45.45 -66.46
C VAL A 551 13.60 -46.67 -66.91
N ALA A 552 13.92 -47.57 -65.99
CA ALA A 552 14.61 -48.82 -66.31
C ALA A 552 13.78 -49.73 -67.24
N ALA A 553 12.47 -49.84 -67.03
CA ALA A 553 11.57 -50.60 -67.89
C ALA A 553 11.45 -50.00 -69.30
N ILE A 554 11.40 -48.67 -69.43
CA ILE A 554 11.43 -47.96 -70.72
C ILE A 554 12.77 -48.21 -71.42
N ALA A 555 13.90 -48.06 -70.73
CA ALA A 555 15.22 -48.34 -71.29
C ALA A 555 15.38 -49.80 -71.75
N ALA A 556 14.84 -50.76 -70.99
CA ALA A 556 14.83 -52.17 -71.35
C ALA A 556 13.95 -52.46 -72.58
N ARG A 557 12.75 -51.85 -72.67
CA ARG A 557 11.90 -51.93 -73.86
C ARG A 557 12.60 -51.36 -75.09
N ASP A 558 13.20 -50.18 -74.97
CA ASP A 558 13.89 -49.51 -76.07
C ASP A 558 15.14 -50.28 -76.51
N ALA A 559 15.81 -51.00 -75.61
CA ALA A 559 16.87 -51.96 -75.94
C ALA A 559 16.34 -53.20 -76.65
N ALA A 560 15.21 -53.77 -76.20
CA ALA A 560 14.54 -54.88 -76.86
C ALA A 560 14.06 -54.50 -78.28
N GLU A 561 13.50 -53.31 -78.47
CA GLU A 561 13.16 -52.79 -79.80
C GLU A 561 14.37 -52.64 -80.72
N LYS A 562 15.52 -52.16 -80.21
CA LYS A 562 16.78 -52.09 -80.97
C LYS A 562 17.26 -53.49 -81.37
N SER A 563 17.12 -54.47 -80.47
CA SER A 563 17.43 -55.88 -80.74
C SER A 563 16.50 -56.48 -81.81
N LEU A 564 15.20 -56.21 -81.74
CA LEU A 564 14.22 -56.65 -82.74
C LEU A 564 14.53 -56.06 -84.12
N LYS A 565 14.77 -54.74 -84.21
CA LYS A 565 15.15 -54.04 -85.45
C LYS A 565 16.45 -54.58 -86.05
N LEU A 566 17.42 -55.00 -85.21
CA LEU A 566 18.62 -55.73 -85.66
C LEU A 566 18.30 -57.14 -86.17
N GLY A 567 17.33 -57.84 -85.55
CA GLY A 567 16.79 -59.11 -86.02
C GLY A 567 16.11 -59.01 -87.39
N ASP A 568 15.28 -57.99 -87.59
CA ASP A 568 14.59 -57.72 -88.85
C ASP A 568 15.56 -57.37 -89.99
N MET A 569 16.59 -56.56 -89.72
CA MET A 569 17.66 -56.31 -90.69
C MET A 569 18.48 -57.58 -91.02
N ARG A 570 18.66 -58.51 -90.06
CA ARG A 570 19.29 -59.81 -90.33
C ARG A 570 18.36 -60.71 -91.17
N SER A 571 17.05 -60.73 -90.88
CA SER A 571 16.08 -61.52 -91.64
C SER A 571 15.90 -61.00 -93.07
N ALA A 572 15.95 -59.68 -93.27
CA ALA A 572 15.96 -59.04 -94.59
C ALA A 572 17.18 -59.47 -95.41
N ARG A 573 18.40 -59.35 -94.87
CA ARG A 573 19.63 -59.78 -95.54
C ARG A 573 19.69 -61.28 -95.83
N LEU A 574 19.02 -62.11 -95.02
CA LEU A 574 18.88 -63.54 -95.30
C LEU A 574 17.85 -63.81 -96.41
N ARG A 575 16.76 -63.04 -96.48
CA ARG A 575 15.81 -63.09 -97.61
C ARG A 575 16.44 -62.63 -98.92
N GLU A 576 17.12 -61.48 -98.94
CA GLU A 576 17.90 -61.00 -100.09
C GLU A 576 18.90 -62.05 -100.61
N ARG A 577 19.58 -62.77 -99.71
CA ARG A 577 20.49 -63.86 -100.06
C ARG A 577 19.78 -65.10 -100.58
N LEU A 578 18.63 -65.46 -100.03
CA LEU A 578 17.81 -66.57 -100.55
C LEU A 578 17.20 -66.23 -101.91
N GLU A 579 16.78 -64.99 -102.13
CA GLU A 579 16.26 -64.48 -103.39
C GLU A 579 17.36 -64.50 -104.46
N GLU A 580 18.58 -64.03 -104.17
CA GLU A 580 19.71 -64.12 -105.11
C GLU A 580 20.18 -65.56 -105.35
N LEU A 581 20.18 -66.44 -104.34
CA LEU A 581 20.45 -67.87 -104.54
C LEU A 581 19.35 -68.57 -105.38
N THR A 582 18.09 -68.16 -105.22
CA THR A 582 16.98 -68.66 -106.05
C THR A 582 17.14 -68.15 -107.48
N ARG A 583 17.51 -66.88 -107.67
CA ARG A 583 17.78 -66.29 -108.99
C ARG A 583 18.98 -66.96 -109.68
N GLN A 584 20.00 -67.36 -108.92
CA GLN A 584 21.12 -68.15 -109.41
C GLN A 584 20.66 -69.55 -109.83
N LEU A 585 19.88 -70.24 -109.00
CA LEU A 585 19.29 -71.54 -109.33
C LEU A 585 18.36 -71.45 -110.56
N GLU A 586 17.60 -70.38 -110.73
CA GLU A 586 16.76 -70.13 -111.92
C GLU A 586 17.62 -69.90 -113.17
N SER A 587 18.77 -69.22 -113.05
CA SER A 587 19.72 -69.09 -114.17
C SER A 587 20.45 -70.40 -114.50
N GLU A 588 20.82 -71.22 -113.50
CA GLU A 588 21.37 -72.55 -113.73
C GLU A 588 20.34 -73.44 -114.43
N ASN A 589 19.07 -73.44 -113.99
CA ASN A 589 17.99 -74.18 -114.66
C ASN A 589 17.69 -73.68 -116.11
N LEU A 590 18.14 -72.48 -116.49
CA LEU A 590 18.03 -71.96 -117.85
C LEU A 590 19.22 -72.35 -118.75
N GLU A 591 20.42 -72.51 -118.20
CA GLU A 591 21.60 -72.94 -118.97
C GLU A 591 21.74 -74.47 -119.02
N ASP A 592 21.39 -75.21 -117.96
CA ASP A 592 21.58 -76.66 -117.84
C ASP A 592 20.53 -77.52 -118.60
N SER A 593 19.96 -76.98 -119.68
CA SER A 593 19.10 -77.72 -120.61
C SER A 593 19.82 -78.86 -121.36
N MET A 594 21.16 -78.90 -121.31
CA MET A 594 21.99 -79.72 -122.19
C MET A 594 23.24 -80.34 -121.52
N ASN A 595 23.12 -81.05 -120.38
CA ASN A 595 23.93 -82.27 -120.24
C ASN A 595 23.44 -83.41 -119.33
N ARG A 596 23.88 -84.61 -119.72
CA ARG A 596 23.75 -85.89 -118.99
C ARG A 596 24.80 -85.89 -117.86
N ASN A 597 24.69 -86.62 -116.74
CA ASN A 597 24.49 -88.07 -116.71
C ASN A 597 24.33 -88.67 -115.28
N ARG A 598 23.50 -89.71 -115.18
CA ARG A 598 23.54 -90.89 -114.26
C ARG A 598 24.63 -90.98 -113.15
N GLN A 599 24.13 -91.33 -111.93
CA GLN A 599 24.75 -92.08 -110.77
C GLN A 599 24.95 -91.23 -109.50
N ARG A 600 24.83 -91.76 -108.26
CA ARG A 600 24.40 -93.09 -107.75
C ARG A 600 23.86 -92.95 -106.31
N TYR A 601 23.19 -93.99 -105.80
CA TYR A 601 22.73 -94.09 -104.40
C TYR A 601 23.84 -93.82 -103.36
N ILE A 602 23.56 -92.98 -102.37
CA ILE A 602 24.01 -93.16 -100.98
C ILE A 602 22.81 -92.88 -100.07
N CYS A 603 22.62 -93.72 -99.05
CA CYS A 603 21.69 -93.49 -97.94
C CYS A 603 22.50 -93.32 -96.65
N TRP A 604 22.09 -92.42 -95.75
CA TRP A 604 22.27 -92.45 -94.27
C TRP A 604 21.48 -91.27 -93.65
N PRO A 605 21.39 -91.06 -92.31
CA PRO A 605 20.21 -91.51 -91.58
C PRO A 605 19.51 -90.39 -90.77
N TRP A 606 18.37 -90.73 -90.16
CA TRP A 606 17.85 -90.02 -89.00
C TRP A 606 18.44 -90.61 -87.71
N GLN A 607 19.47 -89.97 -87.12
CA GLN A 607 19.76 -90.04 -85.68
C GLN A 607 20.89 -89.06 -85.26
N TRP A 608 20.77 -88.51 -84.05
CA TRP A 608 21.80 -87.81 -83.25
C TRP A 608 22.29 -86.41 -83.72
N LEU A 609 21.45 -85.41 -83.47
CA LEU A 609 21.78 -84.37 -82.47
C LEU A 609 20.61 -84.35 -81.45
N GLY A 610 20.81 -84.32 -80.13
CA GLY A 610 22.06 -84.27 -79.37
C GLY A 610 21.82 -83.69 -77.97
N LEU A 611 20.86 -84.25 -77.21
CA LEU A 611 20.49 -83.74 -75.89
C LEU A 611 21.61 -83.93 -74.85
N ASN A 612 22.33 -82.85 -74.55
CA ASN A 612 23.08 -82.55 -73.32
C ASN A 612 23.35 -81.03 -73.36
N ILE A 613 22.96 -80.14 -72.44
CA ILE A 613 22.75 -80.22 -70.98
C ILE A 613 24.07 -80.45 -70.20
N VAL A 614 24.70 -79.31 -69.86
CA VAL A 614 25.53 -79.04 -68.66
C VAL A 614 26.94 -79.69 -68.57
N ARG A 615 28.01 -78.85 -68.64
CA ARG A 615 28.85 -78.53 -67.46
C ARG A 615 29.81 -77.32 -67.61
N TYR A 616 30.06 -76.68 -66.47
CA TYR A 616 31.15 -75.75 -66.07
C TYR A 616 32.51 -76.50 -65.90
N PRO A 617 33.68 -75.90 -65.54
CA PRO A 617 33.96 -74.58 -64.89
C PRO A 617 35.11 -73.78 -65.60
N THR A 618 35.81 -72.74 -65.08
CA THR A 618 35.96 -72.14 -63.71
C THR A 618 36.45 -70.68 -63.77
N GLY A 619 36.07 -69.84 -62.78
CA GLY A 619 36.79 -68.60 -62.37
C GLY A 619 36.60 -67.35 -63.24
N THR A 620 36.60 -66.12 -62.70
CA THR A 620 36.64 -65.70 -61.28
C THR A 620 36.12 -64.27 -61.16
N GLN A 621 35.36 -63.95 -60.09
CA GLN A 621 35.19 -62.60 -59.50
C GLN A 621 34.45 -61.56 -60.41
N GLU A 622 33.47 -60.77 -59.94
CA GLU A 622 33.17 -60.31 -58.58
C GLU A 622 31.65 -60.28 -58.28
N SER A 623 31.29 -60.05 -57.02
CA SER A 623 29.91 -59.97 -56.47
C SER A 623 29.19 -58.66 -56.84
N SER A 624 27.90 -58.44 -56.62
CA SER A 624 26.86 -59.20 -55.86
C SER A 624 25.47 -59.00 -56.50
N ASN A 625 24.55 -59.95 -56.27
CA ASN A 625 23.11 -59.72 -56.43
C ASN A 625 22.32 -60.76 -55.61
N GLU A 626 22.24 -60.56 -54.30
CA GLU A 626 21.58 -61.47 -53.36
C GLU A 626 20.19 -60.94 -52.98
N MET A 627 19.16 -61.74 -53.27
CA MET A 627 17.78 -61.47 -52.95
C MET A 627 17.40 -62.29 -51.72
N GLU A 628 17.85 -61.86 -50.54
CA GLU A 628 17.44 -62.51 -49.29
C GLU A 628 16.14 -61.90 -48.75
N LEU A 629 15.31 -62.77 -48.18
CA LEU A 629 14.13 -62.45 -47.37
C LEU A 629 14.48 -62.74 -45.91
N SER A 630 13.69 -62.19 -44.97
CA SER A 630 13.93 -62.18 -43.50
C SER A 630 14.91 -61.08 -43.07
N GLU A 631 14.75 -60.39 -41.93
CA GLU A 631 13.65 -60.33 -40.94
C GLU A 631 13.70 -58.94 -40.23
N PRO A 632 12.75 -58.55 -39.34
CA PRO A 632 12.63 -57.17 -38.85
C PRO A 632 13.50 -56.87 -37.62
N LEU A 633 13.71 -55.58 -37.34
CA LEU A 633 13.96 -55.07 -35.98
C LEU A 633 13.61 -53.57 -35.89
N ILE A 634 13.24 -53.19 -34.65
CA ILE A 634 12.83 -51.89 -34.08
C ILE A 634 13.37 -50.65 -34.80
#